data_AF-A0A2N5KSU2-F1
#
_entry.id   AF-A0A2N5KSU2-F1
#
_cell.length_a   1.000
_cell.length_b   1.000
_cell.length_c   1.000
_cell.angle_alpha   90.00
_cell.angle_beta   90.00
_cell.angle_gamma   90.00
#
_symmetry.space_group_name_H-M   'P 1'
#
loop_
_entity.id
_entity.type
_entity.pdbx_description
1 polymer ?
#
loop_
_entity_poly.entity_id
_entity_poly.type
_entity_poly.pdbx_seq_one_letter_code
_entity_poly.pdbx_strand_id
1 'polypeptide(L)'
;MLTGWQPEKEGNRAEEEAVFRKLLSSIGVGGATVDTRLSHDTLVPGETVSGETIIEGGNGPQEFERIYLYVSTQYKHEDSLHEHTLVEHSVGGAISVDAGEKRTIPFSFPLPYETPLSLGRHDVYVRTGLDVPNAIDPSDVDPIRVAPHPLQQAVLDAAGNLGFRLRQVENEYDPRKGAPLPFVQQFEFRPEGRYGGKVEEIELVFKLSGDEALDVLVELDRRATSLGGLLESALEMNERFTRLRVTRSDAERGAIEGMLADAIDAHTG
;
A
#
# COMPACT_ATOMS: atom_id res chain seq x y z
N MET A 1 -16.17 9.57 6.76
CA MET A 1 -15.42 10.34 5.74
C MET A 1 -14.07 10.75 6.32
N LEU A 2 -12.99 10.10 5.87
CA LEU A 2 -11.59 10.46 6.21
C LEU A 2 -11.09 11.73 5.48
N THR A 3 -11.98 12.64 5.10
CA THR A 3 -11.71 13.76 4.18
C THR A 3 -10.90 14.92 4.80
N GLY A 4 -10.20 14.69 5.91
CA GLY A 4 -9.42 15.73 6.59
C GLY A 4 -8.19 15.21 7.33
N TRP A 5 -7.82 13.93 7.16
CA TRP A 5 -6.61 13.41 7.77
C TRP A 5 -5.38 13.99 7.08
N GLN A 6 -4.51 14.61 7.87
CA GLN A 6 -3.17 15.02 7.48
C GLN A 6 -2.20 14.35 8.46
N PRO A 7 -1.12 13.70 7.99
CA PRO A 7 -0.14 13.13 8.90
C PRO A 7 0.46 14.23 9.79
N GLU A 8 0.71 13.94 11.06
CA GLU A 8 1.44 14.88 11.92
C GLU A 8 2.84 15.12 11.32
N LYS A 9 3.26 16.39 11.34
CA LYS A 9 4.54 16.80 10.75
C LYS A 9 5.69 16.37 11.64
N GLU A 10 6.31 15.24 11.30
CA GLU A 10 7.66 14.91 11.76
C GLU A 10 8.66 15.12 10.61
N GLY A 11 9.73 15.88 10.86
CA GLY A 11 10.97 15.86 10.06
C GLY A 11 10.94 16.38 8.62
N ASN A 12 11.65 17.48 8.37
CA ASN A 12 12.16 18.03 7.10
C ASN A 12 11.56 17.53 5.75
N ARG A 13 10.42 18.12 5.37
CA ARG A 13 9.72 17.98 4.07
C ARG A 13 10.60 18.20 2.80
N ALA A 14 11.80 18.77 2.94
CA ALA A 14 12.69 19.11 1.82
C ALA A 14 13.72 18.02 1.46
N GLU A 15 14.00 17.06 2.37
CA GLU A 15 14.87 15.92 2.06
C GLU A 15 14.07 14.72 1.51
N GLU A 16 12.77 14.65 1.77
CA GLU A 16 11.87 13.58 1.33
C GLU A 16 11.26 13.78 -0.08
N GLU A 17 11.14 15.02 -0.55
CA GLU A 17 10.83 15.33 -1.96
C GLU A 17 11.92 14.82 -2.93
N ALA A 18 13.04 14.31 -2.40
CA ALA A 18 14.13 13.74 -3.20
C ALA A 18 13.84 12.33 -3.75
N VAL A 19 12.84 11.61 -3.24
CA VAL A 19 12.72 10.16 -3.52
C VAL A 19 11.99 9.82 -4.82
N PHE A 20 11.10 10.66 -5.36
CA PHE A 20 10.39 10.27 -6.58
C PHE A 20 10.05 11.41 -7.54
N ARG A 21 11.09 11.97 -8.20
CA ARG A 21 10.88 12.68 -9.47
C ARG A 21 10.53 11.65 -10.53
N LYS A 22 9.56 11.93 -11.42
CA LYS A 22 9.34 11.14 -12.65
C LYS A 22 10.66 11.07 -13.40
N LEU A 23 11.39 9.97 -13.22
CA LEU A 23 12.65 9.70 -13.88
C LEU A 23 12.29 8.96 -15.16
N LEU A 24 11.97 9.71 -16.21
CA LEU A 24 12.06 9.20 -17.57
C LEU A 24 13.53 8.86 -17.81
N SER A 25 13.92 7.63 -17.51
CA SER A 25 15.32 7.26 -17.51
C SER A 25 15.72 6.82 -18.92
N SER A 26 16.18 7.77 -19.73
CA SER A 26 17.02 7.46 -20.89
C SER A 26 18.43 7.15 -20.36
N ILE A 27 18.65 5.94 -19.83
CA ILE A 27 19.99 5.60 -19.33
C ILE A 27 20.87 5.19 -20.52
N GLY A 28 21.50 6.19 -21.12
CA GLY A 28 22.42 6.05 -22.26
C GLY A 28 22.20 7.13 -23.30
N VAL A 29 23.28 7.74 -23.81
CA VAL A 29 23.18 8.72 -24.91
C VAL A 29 22.68 8.00 -26.15
N GLY A 30 21.42 8.24 -26.55
CA GLY A 30 20.85 7.73 -27.79
C GLY A 30 20.18 6.35 -27.72
N GLY A 31 19.86 5.83 -26.53
CA GLY A 31 19.04 4.62 -26.36
C GLY A 31 17.54 4.91 -26.41
N ALA A 32 16.74 3.87 -26.60
CA ALA A 32 15.29 3.94 -26.54
C ALA A 32 14.79 4.40 -25.16
N THR A 33 13.61 5.01 -25.16
CA THR A 33 12.92 5.44 -23.94
C THR A 33 11.58 4.74 -23.79
N VAL A 34 11.12 4.62 -22.55
CA VAL A 34 9.80 4.08 -22.21
C VAL A 34 9.03 5.10 -21.36
N ASP A 35 7.74 5.24 -21.63
CA ASP A 35 6.78 6.07 -20.88
C ASP A 35 5.49 5.26 -20.73
N THR A 36 5.13 4.91 -19.50
CA THR A 36 3.87 4.26 -19.18
C THR A 36 2.83 5.32 -18.82
N ARG A 37 1.61 5.11 -19.32
CA ARG A 37 0.48 6.01 -19.10
C ARG A 37 -0.69 5.21 -18.60
N LEU A 38 -1.01 5.41 -17.34
CA LEU A 38 -2.17 4.81 -16.70
C LEU A 38 -3.44 5.58 -17.11
N SER A 39 -4.53 4.85 -17.32
CA SER A 39 -5.84 5.42 -17.63
C SER A 39 -6.43 6.18 -16.43
N HIS A 40 -6.08 5.76 -15.22
CA HIS A 40 -6.48 6.37 -13.96
C HIS A 40 -5.28 6.41 -13.00
N ASP A 41 -5.16 7.49 -12.25
CA ASP A 41 -4.12 7.67 -11.22
C ASP A 41 -4.55 7.18 -9.84
N THR A 42 -5.85 6.98 -9.64
CA THR A 42 -6.46 6.53 -8.39
C THR A 42 -7.19 5.21 -8.62
N LEU A 43 -6.89 4.22 -7.80
CA LEU A 43 -7.39 2.85 -7.90
C LEU A 43 -7.81 2.34 -6.52
N VAL A 44 -8.63 1.29 -6.50
CA VAL A 44 -9.01 0.54 -5.30
C VAL A 44 -8.42 -0.89 -5.40
N PRO A 45 -8.00 -1.54 -4.29
CA PRO A 45 -7.58 -2.94 -4.34
C PRO A 45 -8.61 -3.84 -5.02
N GLY A 46 -8.17 -4.69 -5.96
CA GLY A 46 -9.03 -5.50 -6.82
C GLY A 46 -9.46 -4.85 -8.14
N GLU A 47 -9.33 -3.52 -8.28
CA GLU A 47 -9.66 -2.80 -9.51
C GLU A 47 -8.70 -3.12 -10.66
N THR A 48 -9.13 -2.90 -11.91
CA THR A 48 -8.28 -3.10 -13.09
C THR A 48 -7.33 -1.93 -13.30
N VAL A 49 -6.03 -2.19 -13.21
CA VAL A 49 -4.98 -1.31 -13.73
C VAL A 49 -4.97 -1.42 -15.24
N SER A 50 -5.06 -0.30 -15.95
CA SER A 50 -5.06 -0.28 -17.42
C SER A 50 -4.39 0.97 -17.96
N GLY A 51 -3.84 0.87 -19.17
CA GLY A 51 -3.10 1.96 -19.78
C GLY A 51 -2.35 1.54 -21.04
N GLU A 52 -1.34 2.32 -21.38
CA GLU A 52 -0.45 2.07 -22.51
C GLU A 52 1.01 2.27 -22.12
N THR A 53 1.88 1.38 -22.60
CA THR A 53 3.33 1.55 -22.55
C THR A 53 3.80 2.04 -23.92
N ILE A 54 4.45 3.20 -23.92
CA ILE A 54 4.96 3.85 -25.12
C ILE A 54 6.47 3.69 -25.15
N ILE A 55 6.99 3.14 -26.24
CA ILE A 55 8.41 2.93 -26.47
C ILE A 55 8.81 3.78 -27.66
N GLU A 56 9.84 4.61 -27.50
CA GLU A 56 10.43 5.42 -28.57
C GLU A 56 11.85 4.93 -28.82
N GLY A 57 12.12 4.47 -30.04
CA GLY A 57 13.43 3.93 -30.43
C GLY A 57 14.52 5.00 -30.42
N GLY A 58 15.73 4.60 -30.04
CA GLY A 58 16.88 5.50 -29.98
C GLY A 58 17.50 5.81 -31.35
N ASN A 59 18.83 5.96 -31.37
CA ASN A 59 19.60 6.29 -32.58
C ASN A 59 19.78 5.11 -33.56
N GLY A 60 19.42 3.89 -33.14
CA GLY A 60 19.56 2.66 -33.92
C GLY A 60 18.46 1.67 -33.58
N PRO A 61 18.30 0.60 -34.38
CA PRO A 61 17.36 -0.46 -34.07
C PRO A 61 17.75 -1.17 -32.77
N GLN A 62 16.75 -1.48 -31.94
CA GLN A 62 16.91 -2.17 -30.67
C GLN A 62 15.93 -3.33 -30.56
N GLU A 63 16.37 -4.40 -29.91
CA GLU A 63 15.54 -5.56 -29.58
C GLU A 63 15.32 -5.59 -28.08
N PHE A 64 14.07 -5.81 -27.68
CA PHE A 64 13.67 -6.00 -26.29
C PHE A 64 13.14 -7.41 -26.16
N GLU A 65 13.64 -8.17 -25.20
CA GLU A 65 13.18 -9.55 -25.00
C GLU A 65 11.81 -9.58 -24.34
N ARG A 66 11.57 -8.64 -23.41
CA ARG A 66 10.41 -8.65 -22.52
C ARG A 66 10.05 -7.24 -22.08
N ILE A 67 8.77 -7.01 -21.82
CA ILE A 67 8.20 -5.74 -21.35
C ILE A 67 7.37 -6.05 -20.11
N TYR A 68 7.72 -5.45 -18.98
CA TYR A 68 7.07 -5.71 -17.71
C TYR A 68 6.61 -4.46 -17.01
N LEU A 69 5.50 -4.62 -16.30
CA LEU A 69 5.03 -3.70 -15.28
C LEU A 69 5.08 -4.38 -13.93
N TYR A 70 5.58 -3.66 -12.94
CA TYR A 70 5.60 -4.08 -11.54
C TYR A 70 4.75 -3.10 -10.75
N VAL A 71 3.83 -3.60 -9.93
CA VAL A 71 3.25 -2.78 -8.86
C VAL A 71 4.10 -2.99 -7.62
N SER A 72 4.63 -1.92 -7.07
CA SER A 72 5.55 -1.97 -5.94
C SER A 72 5.15 -0.95 -4.87
N THR A 73 5.59 -1.22 -3.64
CA THR A 73 5.42 -0.36 -2.47
C THR A 73 6.66 -0.49 -1.59
N GLN A 74 6.80 0.38 -0.60
CA GLN A 74 7.81 0.25 0.43
C GLN A 74 7.21 -0.15 1.77
N TYR A 75 8.00 -0.83 2.59
CA TYR A 75 7.70 -1.14 3.98
C TYR A 75 8.94 -0.91 4.84
N LYS A 76 8.73 -0.58 6.11
CA LYS A 76 9.77 -0.39 7.10
C LYS A 76 10.14 -1.73 7.74
N HIS A 77 11.44 -1.96 7.90
CA HIS A 77 11.99 -3.07 8.64
C HIS A 77 13.25 -2.56 9.33
N GLU A 78 13.28 -2.63 10.67
CA GLU A 78 14.29 -1.93 11.46
C GLU A 78 14.27 -0.42 11.13
N ASP A 79 15.44 0.22 11.03
CA ASP A 79 15.56 1.64 10.67
C ASP A 79 15.69 1.86 9.15
N SER A 80 15.21 0.92 8.31
CA SER A 80 15.36 0.97 6.85
C SER A 80 14.05 0.74 6.10
N LEU A 81 13.94 1.36 4.93
CA LEU A 81 12.85 1.13 3.98
C LEU A 81 13.25 0.07 2.96
N HIS A 82 12.36 -0.90 2.74
CA HIS A 82 12.52 -1.99 1.80
C HIS A 82 11.42 -1.94 0.74
N GLU A 83 11.80 -2.09 -0.52
CA GLU A 83 10.85 -2.22 -1.62
C GLU A 83 10.30 -3.65 -1.68
N HIS A 84 9.01 -3.77 -1.97
CA HIS A 84 8.33 -5.03 -2.25
C HIS A 84 7.53 -4.92 -3.55
N THR A 85 7.67 -5.93 -4.41
CA THR A 85 6.86 -6.09 -5.62
C THR A 85 5.62 -6.92 -5.30
N LEU A 86 4.45 -6.30 -5.43
CA LEU A 86 3.15 -6.92 -5.17
C LEU A 86 2.70 -7.80 -6.34
N VAL A 87 2.96 -7.37 -7.57
CA VAL A 87 2.66 -8.14 -8.79
C VAL A 87 3.61 -7.75 -9.93
N GLU A 88 3.97 -8.73 -10.75
CA GLU A 88 4.60 -8.56 -12.05
C GLU A 88 3.57 -8.89 -13.15
N HIS A 89 3.45 -8.00 -14.14
CA HIS A 89 2.61 -8.19 -15.31
C HIS A 89 3.43 -8.08 -16.59
N SER A 90 3.36 -9.09 -17.45
CA SER A 90 3.96 -9.05 -18.78
C SER A 90 3.04 -8.28 -19.75
N VAL A 91 3.50 -7.15 -20.25
CA VAL A 91 2.80 -6.33 -21.25
C VAL A 91 2.92 -6.95 -22.64
N GLY A 92 4.04 -7.61 -22.91
CA GLY A 92 4.33 -8.24 -24.20
C GLY A 92 5.58 -9.10 -24.17
N GLY A 93 5.83 -9.79 -25.28
CA GLY A 93 7.05 -10.56 -25.51
C GLY A 93 8.08 -9.79 -26.34
N ALA A 94 8.98 -10.53 -26.99
CA ALA A 94 10.08 -9.93 -27.72
C ALA A 94 9.58 -9.01 -28.86
N ILE A 95 10.14 -7.80 -28.92
CA ILE A 95 9.84 -6.81 -29.95
C ILE A 95 11.13 -6.17 -30.47
N SER A 96 11.11 -5.73 -31.73
CA SER A 96 12.14 -4.86 -32.30
C SER A 96 11.54 -3.49 -32.55
N VAL A 97 12.31 -2.44 -32.25
CA VAL A 97 11.94 -1.04 -32.45
C VAL A 97 13.06 -0.38 -33.25
N ASP A 98 12.71 0.16 -34.41
CA ASP A 98 13.65 0.89 -35.28
C ASP A 98 14.04 2.26 -34.69
N ALA A 99 15.09 2.86 -35.24
CA ALA A 99 15.54 4.19 -34.81
C ALA A 99 14.43 5.24 -34.96
N GLY A 100 14.09 5.93 -33.87
CA GLY A 100 12.99 6.92 -33.82
C GLY A 100 11.59 6.34 -34.01
N GLU A 101 11.42 5.01 -34.10
CA GLU A 101 10.11 4.40 -34.19
C GLU A 101 9.37 4.54 -32.85
N LYS A 102 8.09 4.88 -32.92
CA LYS A 102 7.20 4.89 -31.76
C LYS A 102 6.29 3.67 -31.77
N ARG A 103 6.39 2.85 -30.73
CA ARG A 103 5.51 1.68 -30.46
C ARG A 103 4.65 1.97 -29.24
N THR A 104 3.38 1.57 -29.30
CA THR A 104 2.44 1.72 -28.20
C THR A 104 1.75 0.39 -27.96
N ILE A 105 1.80 -0.10 -26.72
CA ILE A 105 1.29 -1.41 -26.34
C ILE A 105 0.31 -1.22 -25.18
N PRO A 106 -0.98 -1.53 -25.37
CA PRO A 106 -1.95 -1.45 -24.29
C PRO A 106 -1.73 -2.59 -23.28
N PHE A 107 -2.03 -2.33 -22.01
CA PHE A 107 -2.00 -3.33 -20.95
C PHE A 107 -3.25 -3.25 -20.07
N SER A 108 -3.56 -4.36 -19.40
CA SER A 108 -4.65 -4.45 -18.43
C SER A 108 -4.45 -5.63 -17.49
N PHE A 109 -4.48 -5.39 -16.18
CA PHE A 109 -4.33 -6.43 -15.16
C PHE A 109 -5.00 -6.01 -13.83
N PRO A 110 -5.40 -6.97 -12.97
CA PRO A 110 -5.99 -6.63 -11.68
C PRO A 110 -4.94 -6.12 -10.69
N LEU A 111 -5.26 -5.07 -9.95
CA LEU A 111 -4.50 -4.64 -8.78
C LEU A 111 -4.70 -5.67 -7.65
N PRO A 112 -3.63 -6.21 -7.04
CA PRO A 112 -3.77 -7.19 -5.95
C PRO A 112 -4.64 -6.65 -4.80
N TYR A 113 -5.45 -7.52 -4.18
CA TYR A 113 -6.29 -7.12 -3.05
C TYR A 113 -5.47 -6.77 -1.81
N GLU A 114 -4.26 -7.29 -1.70
CA GLU A 114 -3.30 -7.05 -0.65
C GLU A 114 -2.55 -5.71 -0.81
N THR A 115 -2.81 -4.96 -1.87
CA THR A 115 -2.15 -3.66 -2.11
C THR A 115 -2.47 -2.69 -0.97
N PRO A 116 -1.44 -2.10 -0.31
CA PRO A 116 -1.65 -1.16 0.78
C PRO A 116 -2.28 0.14 0.28
N LEU A 117 -2.96 0.85 1.17
CA LEU A 117 -3.58 2.14 0.86
C LEU A 117 -2.53 3.24 0.80
N SER A 118 -2.69 4.19 -0.11
CA SER A 118 -1.83 5.38 -0.20
C SER A 118 -2.28 6.43 0.83
N LEU A 119 -2.15 6.08 2.10
CA LEU A 119 -2.40 6.94 3.26
C LEU A 119 -1.08 7.13 4.01
N GLY A 120 -0.70 8.38 4.24
CA GLY A 120 0.53 8.75 4.93
C GLY A 120 1.69 8.91 3.98
N ARG A 121 2.76 8.17 4.23
CA ARG A 121 4.03 8.21 3.48
C ARG A 121 4.21 7.00 2.55
N HIS A 122 3.18 6.17 2.42
CA HIS A 122 3.26 4.88 1.74
C HIS A 122 2.79 5.00 0.31
N ASP A 123 3.75 5.27 -0.57
CA ASP A 123 3.49 5.38 -2.00
C ASP A 123 3.46 3.98 -2.63
N VAL A 124 2.44 3.77 -3.46
CA VAL A 124 2.37 2.63 -4.38
C VAL A 124 2.66 3.17 -5.77
N TYR A 125 3.42 2.43 -6.56
CA TYR A 125 3.83 2.88 -7.89
C TYR A 125 3.94 1.73 -8.87
N VAL A 126 3.75 2.06 -10.14
CA VAL A 126 3.94 1.14 -11.27
C VAL A 126 5.32 1.40 -11.87
N ARG A 127 6.19 0.39 -11.87
CA ARG A 127 7.49 0.44 -12.55
C ARG A 127 7.40 -0.28 -13.88
N THR A 128 7.97 0.32 -14.92
CA THR A 128 8.12 -0.28 -16.23
C THR A 128 9.57 -0.67 -16.46
N GLY A 129 9.81 -1.86 -17.00
CA GLY A 129 11.13 -2.31 -17.43
C GLY A 129 11.08 -2.88 -18.85
N LEU A 130 12.09 -2.54 -19.65
CA LEU A 130 12.34 -3.14 -20.96
C LEU A 130 13.65 -3.92 -20.92
N ASP A 131 13.59 -5.25 -21.05
CA ASP A 131 14.78 -6.10 -21.00
C ASP A 131 15.59 -5.97 -22.30
N VAL A 132 16.79 -5.40 -22.23
CA VAL A 132 17.70 -5.23 -23.38
C VAL A 132 18.94 -6.11 -23.23
N PRO A 133 19.26 -6.98 -24.20
CA PRO A 133 20.47 -7.79 -24.15
C PRO A 133 21.74 -6.94 -24.07
N ASN A 134 22.55 -7.14 -23.03
CA ASN A 134 23.86 -6.50 -22.84
C ASN A 134 23.84 -4.96 -22.78
N ALA A 135 22.69 -4.36 -22.44
CA ALA A 135 22.57 -2.93 -22.22
C ALA A 135 21.91 -2.63 -20.87
N ILE A 136 21.79 -1.34 -20.54
CA ILE A 136 21.00 -0.92 -19.38
C ILE A 136 19.54 -0.86 -19.82
N ASP A 137 18.67 -1.50 -19.05
CA ASP A 137 17.24 -1.54 -19.32
C ASP A 137 16.62 -0.13 -19.17
N PRO A 138 15.94 0.39 -20.20
CA PRO A 138 15.08 1.55 -20.05
C PRO A 138 14.02 1.28 -18.98
N SER A 139 13.78 2.27 -18.13
CA SER A 139 12.77 2.18 -17.08
C SER A 139 11.99 3.48 -16.91
N ASP A 140 10.77 3.33 -16.44
CA ASP A 140 9.86 4.42 -16.08
C ASP A 140 9.11 4.04 -14.81
N VAL A 141 8.64 5.03 -14.07
CA VAL A 141 7.86 4.79 -12.86
C VAL A 141 6.79 5.85 -12.68
N ASP A 142 5.57 5.38 -12.46
CA ASP A 142 4.38 6.20 -12.27
C ASP A 142 3.76 5.92 -10.90
N PRO A 143 3.63 6.93 -10.01
CA PRO A 143 2.93 6.77 -8.75
C PRO A 143 1.43 6.55 -8.98
N ILE A 144 0.82 5.72 -8.13
CA ILE A 144 -0.63 5.53 -8.08
C ILE A 144 -1.15 5.79 -6.68
N ARG A 145 -2.36 6.36 -6.59
CA ARG A 145 -3.09 6.52 -5.35
C ARG A 145 -4.00 5.33 -5.13
N VAL A 146 -3.76 4.57 -4.07
CA VAL A 146 -4.63 3.45 -3.69
C VAL A 146 -5.61 3.92 -2.62
N ALA A 147 -6.89 4.02 -2.99
CA ALA A 147 -7.99 4.37 -2.11
C ALA A 147 -8.53 3.14 -1.37
N PRO A 148 -9.14 3.31 -0.19
CA PRO A 148 -9.72 2.19 0.56
C PRO A 148 -10.80 1.45 -0.24
N HIS A 149 -10.77 0.12 -0.20
CA HIS A 149 -11.89 -0.72 -0.63
C HIS A 149 -13.15 -0.43 0.21
N PRO A 150 -14.38 -0.56 -0.32
CA PRO A 150 -15.60 -0.25 0.42
C PRO A 150 -15.70 -0.87 1.82
N LEU A 151 -15.25 -2.13 1.99
CA LEU A 151 -15.21 -2.77 3.31
C LEU A 151 -14.17 -2.15 4.25
N GLN A 152 -12.99 -1.76 3.73
CA GLN A 152 -11.98 -1.05 4.52
C GLN A 152 -12.50 0.32 4.94
N GLN A 153 -13.09 1.08 4.00
CA GLN A 153 -13.70 2.39 4.28
C GLN A 153 -14.79 2.28 5.35
N ALA A 154 -15.63 1.25 5.30
CA ALA A 154 -16.69 1.04 6.29
C ALA A 154 -16.14 0.76 7.70
N VAL A 155 -15.03 0.03 7.82
CA VAL A 155 -14.36 -0.19 9.12
C VAL A 155 -13.69 1.10 9.62
N LEU A 156 -13.04 1.86 8.74
CA LEU A 156 -12.44 3.16 9.07
C LEU A 156 -13.49 4.16 9.55
N ASP A 157 -14.65 4.20 8.90
CA ASP A 157 -15.77 5.05 9.31
C ASP A 157 -16.39 4.59 10.64
N ALA A 158 -16.52 3.28 10.84
CA ALA A 158 -16.98 2.71 12.12
C ALA A 158 -16.04 3.11 13.27
N ALA A 159 -14.72 3.00 13.10
CA ALA A 159 -13.75 3.47 14.09
C ALA A 159 -13.94 4.97 14.40
N GLY A 160 -14.10 5.80 13.36
CA GLY A 160 -14.39 7.23 13.50
C GLY A 160 -15.66 7.52 14.30
N ASN A 161 -16.76 6.82 14.03
CA ASN A 161 -18.02 6.97 14.74
C ASN A 161 -17.92 6.57 16.22
N LEU A 162 -17.11 5.57 16.53
CA LEU A 162 -16.81 5.15 17.90
C LEU A 162 -15.95 6.15 18.69
N GLY A 163 -15.50 7.22 18.03
CA GLY A 163 -14.68 8.27 18.61
C GLY A 163 -13.19 8.04 18.44
N PHE A 164 -12.75 7.11 17.59
CA PHE A 164 -11.33 6.91 17.31
C PHE A 164 -10.85 7.84 16.19
N ARG A 165 -9.71 8.48 16.38
CA ARG A 165 -9.06 9.31 15.36
C ARG A 165 -7.80 8.64 14.84
N LEU A 166 -7.71 8.50 13.53
CA LEU A 166 -6.54 7.94 12.85
C LEU A 166 -5.33 8.84 13.13
N ARG A 167 -4.28 8.26 13.72
CA ARG A 167 -3.07 8.97 14.11
C ARG A 167 -1.91 8.68 13.16
N GLN A 168 -1.76 7.42 12.76
CA GLN A 168 -0.63 6.95 11.95
C GLN A 168 -1.07 5.81 11.04
N VAL A 169 -0.42 5.70 9.88
CA VAL A 169 -0.54 4.56 8.99
C VAL A 169 0.87 4.16 8.57
N GLU A 170 1.24 2.90 8.81
CA GLU A 170 2.57 2.37 8.48
C GLU A 170 2.53 1.00 7.81
N ASN A 171 3.35 0.83 6.77
CA ASN A 171 3.69 -0.49 6.25
C ASN A 171 4.89 -1.01 7.05
N GLU A 172 4.66 -1.90 8.01
CA GLU A 172 5.69 -2.41 8.93
C GLU A 172 5.93 -3.91 8.69
N TYR A 173 7.19 -4.33 8.71
CA TYR A 173 7.56 -5.74 8.63
C TYR A 173 6.96 -6.53 9.79
N ASP A 174 6.09 -7.48 9.45
CA ASP A 174 5.51 -8.41 10.40
C ASP A 174 5.29 -9.74 9.67
N PRO A 175 6.21 -10.70 9.77
CA PRO A 175 6.09 -11.98 9.09
C PRO A 175 5.02 -12.89 9.71
N ARG A 176 4.51 -12.58 10.91
CA ARG A 176 3.46 -13.37 11.59
C ARG A 176 2.08 -12.96 11.09
N LYS A 177 1.81 -11.66 11.04
CA LYS A 177 0.54 -11.08 10.59
C LYS A 177 0.54 -10.83 9.07
N GLY A 178 1.70 -10.63 8.45
CA GLY A 178 1.88 -10.14 7.08
C GLY A 178 1.41 -11.05 5.97
N ALA A 179 1.50 -12.38 6.16
CA ALA A 179 1.29 -13.36 5.10
C ALA A 179 0.02 -13.07 4.25
N PRO A 180 0.12 -13.12 2.90
CA PRO A 180 1.27 -13.59 2.11
C PRO A 180 2.41 -12.57 1.96
N LEU A 181 2.24 -11.32 2.38
CA LEU A 181 3.27 -10.28 2.32
C LEU A 181 4.25 -10.38 3.50
N PRO A 182 5.47 -9.84 3.40
CA PRO A 182 6.39 -9.78 4.54
C PRO A 182 6.01 -8.67 5.55
N PHE A 183 5.06 -7.81 5.21
CA PHE A 183 4.65 -6.65 6.00
C PHE A 183 3.12 -6.58 6.14
N VAL A 184 2.66 -5.74 7.07
CA VAL A 184 1.25 -5.33 7.23
C VAL A 184 1.14 -3.82 7.05
N GLN A 185 -0.03 -3.35 6.62
CA GLN A 185 -0.37 -1.94 6.80
C GLN A 185 -1.14 -1.80 8.12
N GLN A 186 -0.51 -1.19 9.12
CA GLN A 186 -1.10 -0.85 10.41
C GLN A 186 -1.75 0.53 10.36
N PHE A 187 -2.95 0.62 10.91
CA PHE A 187 -3.69 1.86 11.11
C PHE A 187 -3.82 2.09 12.61
N GLU A 188 -3.05 3.03 13.14
CA GLU A 188 -3.08 3.39 14.56
C GLU A 188 -4.14 4.47 14.79
N PHE A 189 -5.00 4.24 15.77
CA PHE A 189 -6.00 5.21 16.19
C PHE A 189 -5.92 5.50 17.67
N ARG A 190 -6.15 6.77 18.01
CA ARG A 190 -6.32 7.19 19.41
C ARG A 190 -7.78 7.46 19.75
N PRO A 191 -8.24 7.05 20.94
CA PRO A 191 -9.61 7.27 21.35
C PRO A 191 -9.86 8.72 21.75
N GLU A 192 -11.03 9.20 21.38
CA GLU A 192 -11.68 10.40 21.89
C GLU A 192 -13.01 9.99 22.56
N GLY A 193 -13.44 10.76 23.57
CA GLY A 193 -14.72 10.51 24.23
C GLY A 193 -14.74 9.22 25.05
N ARG A 194 -15.66 8.28 24.76
CA ARG A 194 -16.06 7.18 25.68
C ARG A 194 -14.95 6.16 25.97
N TYR A 195 -14.00 6.02 25.05
CA TYR A 195 -12.82 5.15 25.19
C TYR A 195 -11.60 5.89 25.74
N GLY A 196 -11.67 7.22 25.83
CA GLY A 196 -10.63 8.05 26.42
C GLY A 196 -10.35 7.65 27.86
N GLY A 197 -9.07 7.41 28.17
CA GLY A 197 -8.63 6.98 29.50
C GLY A 197 -8.82 5.49 29.82
N LYS A 198 -9.41 4.70 28.90
CA LYS A 198 -9.52 3.23 29.01
C LYS A 198 -8.61 2.50 28.03
N VAL A 199 -8.46 3.05 26.83
CA VAL A 199 -7.62 2.56 25.74
C VAL A 199 -6.57 3.65 25.46
N GLU A 200 -5.32 3.28 25.20
CA GLU A 200 -4.32 4.27 24.73
C GLU A 200 -4.42 4.42 23.22
N GLU A 201 -4.42 3.28 22.53
CA GLU A 201 -4.58 3.18 21.08
C GLU A 201 -5.19 1.85 20.67
N ILE A 202 -5.77 1.84 19.48
CA ILE A 202 -6.10 0.61 18.77
C ILE A 202 -5.32 0.58 17.47
N GLU A 203 -4.87 -0.60 17.09
CA GLU A 203 -4.30 -0.85 15.78
C GLU A 203 -5.24 -1.75 14.99
N LEU A 204 -5.45 -1.37 13.73
CA LEU A 204 -6.18 -2.18 12.77
C LEU A 204 -5.24 -2.64 11.67
N VAL A 205 -5.30 -3.93 11.34
CA VAL A 205 -4.66 -4.49 10.14
C VAL A 205 -5.74 -5.12 9.25
N PHE A 206 -5.78 -4.69 7.99
CA PHE A 206 -6.75 -5.18 7.00
C PHE A 206 -6.17 -6.32 6.16
N LYS A 207 -6.93 -7.43 6.10
CA LYS A 207 -6.63 -8.60 5.27
C LYS A 207 -7.75 -8.82 4.27
N LEU A 208 -7.61 -8.16 3.14
CA LEU A 208 -8.53 -8.25 2.00
C LEU A 208 -8.01 -9.32 1.02
N SER A 209 -8.85 -10.28 0.68
CA SER A 209 -8.51 -11.39 -0.26
C SER A 209 -9.57 -11.57 -1.36
N GLY A 210 -10.39 -10.54 -1.57
CA GLY A 210 -11.50 -10.52 -2.50
C GLY A 210 -12.55 -9.49 -2.10
N ASP A 211 -13.63 -9.43 -2.87
CA ASP A 211 -14.65 -8.40 -2.77
C ASP A 211 -15.69 -8.61 -1.64
N GLU A 212 -15.85 -9.84 -1.16
CA GLU A 212 -16.98 -10.25 -0.33
C GLU A 212 -16.77 -10.07 1.17
N ALA A 213 -15.52 -10.16 1.62
CA ALA A 213 -15.17 -10.13 3.03
C ALA A 213 -13.79 -9.53 3.28
N LEU A 214 -13.67 -8.84 4.41
CA LEU A 214 -12.46 -8.28 4.96
C LEU A 214 -12.23 -8.91 6.33
N ASP A 215 -11.08 -9.54 6.52
CA ASP A 215 -10.64 -9.90 7.87
C ASP A 215 -9.88 -8.69 8.46
N VAL A 216 -10.22 -8.31 9.68
CA VAL A 216 -9.63 -7.19 10.42
C VAL A 216 -8.98 -7.77 11.68
N LEU A 217 -7.67 -7.57 11.83
CA LEU A 217 -7.00 -7.80 13.10
C LEU A 217 -7.11 -6.51 13.92
N VAL A 218 -7.61 -6.65 15.14
CA VAL A 218 -7.77 -5.55 16.09
C VAL A 218 -6.86 -5.81 17.27
N GLU A 219 -5.93 -4.89 17.49
CA GLU A 219 -5.02 -4.91 18.63
C GLU A 219 -5.26 -3.67 19.50
N LEU A 220 -5.06 -3.83 20.80
CA LEU A 220 -5.29 -2.79 21.78
C LEU A 220 -4.09 -2.69 22.68
N ASP A 221 -3.47 -1.51 22.69
CA ASP A 221 -2.51 -1.16 23.71
C ASP A 221 -3.24 -0.50 24.88
N ARG A 222 -3.16 -1.19 26.01
CA ARG A 222 -3.67 -0.72 27.30
C ARG A 222 -2.58 0.08 27.97
N ARG A 223 -2.99 1.18 28.61
CA ARG A 223 -2.11 1.97 29.48
C ARG A 223 -1.42 1.10 30.52
N ALA A 224 -0.13 0.84 30.30
CA ALA A 224 0.73 0.18 31.26
C ALA A 224 0.90 1.09 32.48
N THR A 225 0.36 0.66 33.62
CA THR A 225 0.64 1.32 34.90
C THR A 225 1.95 0.76 35.48
N SER A 226 3.12 1.04 34.90
CA SER A 226 4.41 1.01 35.64
C SER A 226 5.64 1.36 34.80
N LEU A 227 6.48 2.21 35.40
CA LEU A 227 7.91 2.47 35.19
C LEU A 227 8.73 1.40 34.42
N GLY A 228 9.44 1.82 33.35
CA GLY A 228 10.73 1.22 32.95
C GLY A 228 10.83 0.71 31.51
N GLY A 229 11.22 1.57 30.57
CA GLY A 229 11.41 1.24 29.15
C GLY A 229 12.72 0.54 28.80
N LEU A 230 12.95 -0.69 29.29
CA LEU A 230 14.14 -1.49 28.89
C LEU A 230 13.88 -3.03 28.87
N LEU A 231 12.69 -3.51 28.51
CA LEU A 231 12.42 -4.97 28.54
C LEU A 231 11.28 -5.45 27.61
N GLU A 232 11.18 -4.94 26.37
CA GLU A 232 10.10 -5.37 25.45
C GLU A 232 10.39 -6.71 24.73
N SER A 233 11.64 -7.12 24.55
CA SER A 233 11.99 -8.27 23.69
C SER A 233 11.70 -9.67 24.28
N ALA A 234 11.05 -9.78 25.44
CA ALA A 234 10.74 -11.08 26.08
C ALA A 234 9.33 -11.20 26.67
N LEU A 235 8.48 -10.17 26.51
CA LEU A 235 7.11 -10.14 27.04
C LEU A 235 6.01 -10.07 25.96
N GLU A 236 6.35 -10.06 24.67
CA GLU A 236 5.44 -10.16 23.51
C GLU A 236 4.63 -11.49 23.43
N MET A 237 4.71 -12.36 24.44
CA MET A 237 4.09 -13.70 24.39
C MET A 237 2.57 -13.72 24.63
N ASN A 238 1.88 -12.57 24.65
CA ASN A 238 0.42 -12.57 24.67
C ASN A 238 -0.23 -11.28 24.12
N GLU A 239 0.28 -10.72 23.02
CA GLU A 239 -0.52 -9.78 22.22
C GLU A 239 -1.80 -10.51 21.76
N ARG A 240 -2.92 -10.19 22.41
CA ARG A 240 -4.23 -10.73 22.06
C ARG A 240 -4.83 -9.86 20.96
N PHE A 241 -4.62 -10.25 19.71
CA PHE A 241 -5.40 -9.69 18.62
C PHE A 241 -6.78 -10.35 18.57
N THR A 242 -7.80 -9.54 18.33
CA THR A 242 -9.14 -10.04 17.96
C THR A 242 -9.28 -10.01 16.46
N ARG A 243 -9.65 -11.13 15.86
CA ARG A 243 -9.98 -11.19 14.44
C ARG A 243 -11.48 -10.97 14.26
N LEU A 244 -11.82 -9.89 13.56
CA LEU A 244 -13.17 -9.63 13.07
C LEU A 244 -13.23 -10.01 11.59
N ARG A 245 -14.30 -10.69 11.18
CA ARG A 245 -14.60 -10.89 9.75
C ARG A 245 -15.80 -10.02 9.39
N VAL A 246 -15.56 -9.03 8.53
CA VAL A 246 -16.56 -8.08 8.06
C VAL A 246 -16.97 -8.45 6.65
N THR A 247 -18.28 -8.62 6.41
CA THR A 247 -18.83 -8.94 5.09
C THR A 247 -19.55 -7.74 4.47
N ARG A 248 -19.84 -7.80 3.17
CA ARG A 248 -20.73 -6.82 2.51
C ARG A 248 -22.09 -6.70 3.21
N SER A 249 -22.67 -7.81 3.65
CA SER A 249 -23.95 -7.80 4.36
C SER A 249 -23.88 -7.09 5.72
N ASP A 250 -22.73 -7.15 6.40
CA ASP A 250 -22.53 -6.42 7.66
C ASP A 250 -22.41 -4.92 7.42
N ALA A 251 -21.72 -4.52 6.33
CA ALA A 251 -21.65 -3.13 5.90
C ALA A 251 -23.04 -2.58 5.54
N GLU A 252 -23.81 -3.31 4.72
CA GLU A 252 -25.16 -2.92 4.28
C GLU A 252 -26.15 -2.77 5.45
N ARG A 253 -26.02 -3.60 6.49
CA ARG A 253 -26.86 -3.54 7.69
C ARG A 253 -26.36 -2.55 8.74
N GLY A 254 -25.22 -1.90 8.53
CA GLY A 254 -24.60 -1.00 9.50
C GLY A 254 -24.11 -1.70 10.77
N ALA A 255 -23.77 -2.99 10.71
CA ALA A 255 -23.40 -3.80 11.88
C ALA A 255 -21.94 -3.60 12.34
N ILE A 256 -21.09 -3.06 11.46
CA ILE A 256 -19.63 -2.98 11.67
C ILE A 256 -19.26 -2.18 12.92
N GLU A 257 -19.97 -1.08 13.20
CA GLU A 257 -19.72 -0.25 14.39
C GLU A 257 -19.92 -1.05 15.69
N GLY A 258 -21.00 -1.83 15.78
CA GLY A 258 -21.26 -2.71 16.91
C GLY A 258 -20.24 -3.84 17.03
N MET A 259 -19.88 -4.47 15.91
CA MET A 259 -18.86 -5.53 15.88
C MET A 259 -17.49 -5.03 16.38
N LEU A 260 -17.09 -3.83 15.96
CA LEU A 260 -15.84 -3.22 16.40
C LEU A 260 -15.90 -2.80 17.88
N ALA A 261 -17.03 -2.25 18.34
CA ALA A 261 -17.24 -1.93 19.74
C ALA A 261 -17.16 -3.18 20.63
N ASP A 262 -17.80 -4.28 20.26
CA ASP A 262 -17.78 -5.54 21.01
C ASP A 262 -16.35 -6.10 21.13
N ALA A 263 -15.56 -6.03 20.05
CA ALA A 263 -14.15 -6.44 20.07
C ALA A 263 -13.31 -5.60 21.04
N ILE A 264 -13.50 -4.29 21.05
CA ILE A 264 -12.79 -3.35 21.93
C ILE A 264 -13.23 -3.55 23.40
N ASP A 265 -14.54 -3.67 23.63
CA ASP A 265 -15.12 -3.80 24.97
C ASP A 265 -14.70 -5.11 25.65
N ALA A 266 -14.51 -6.19 24.87
CA ALA A 266 -13.99 -7.47 25.37
C ALA A 266 -12.57 -7.37 25.99
N HIS A 267 -11.80 -6.33 25.64
CA HIS A 267 -10.43 -6.12 26.12
C HIS A 267 -10.34 -5.05 27.23
N THR A 268 -11.40 -4.26 27.41
CA THR A 268 -11.46 -3.14 28.37
C THR A 268 -12.37 -3.42 29.58
N GLY A 269 -13.11 -4.52 29.57
CA GLY A 269 -13.89 -5.05 30.69
C GLY A 269 -13.07 -5.59 31.87
#